data_AF-A0AAJ7L7U4-F1
#
_entry.id   AF-A0AAJ7L7U4-F1
#
_cell.length_a   1.000
_cell.length_b   1.000
_cell.length_c   1.000
_cell.angle_alpha   90.00
_cell.angle_beta   90.00
_cell.angle_gamma   90.00
#
_symmetry.space_group_name_H-M   'P 1'
#
loop_
_entity.id
_entity.type
_entity.pdbx_description
1 polymer ?
#
loop_
_entity_poly.entity_id
_entity_poly.type
_entity_poly.pdbx_seq_one_letter_code
_entity_poly.pdbx_strand_id
1 'polypeptide(L)'
;MPICGKKSAVMCSVLSAWGVIMLLLLGIFLRMNSVAFAEDLEIHAKTRSEYLIEINRKYRAASLNCWIAAGLYGVTLIVSFHQYCLNQKARNT
;
A
#
# COMPACT_ATOMS: atom_id res chain seq x y z
N MET A 1 -10.11 -24.01 -10.06
CA MET A 1 -11.23 -23.40 -10.80
C MET A 1 -10.95 -21.91 -10.93
N PRO A 2 -10.98 -21.30 -12.13
CA PRO A 2 -10.78 -19.86 -12.27
C PRO A 2 -11.98 -19.11 -11.67
N ILE A 3 -11.77 -18.38 -10.58
CA ILE A 3 -12.83 -17.70 -9.80
C ILE A 3 -13.20 -16.33 -10.39
N CYS A 4 -12.31 -15.69 -11.16
CA CYS A 4 -12.50 -14.36 -11.73
C CYS A 4 -12.32 -14.35 -13.27
N GLY A 5 -13.20 -13.62 -13.97
CA GLY A 5 -13.16 -13.49 -15.42
C GLY A 5 -11.93 -12.72 -15.93
N LYS A 6 -11.41 -13.12 -17.10
CA LYS A 6 -10.19 -12.61 -17.76
C LYS A 6 -10.00 -11.09 -17.78
N LYS A 7 -11.07 -10.31 -17.96
CA LYS A 7 -10.99 -8.84 -18.01
C LYS A 7 -10.84 -8.23 -16.60
N SER A 8 -11.48 -8.83 -15.60
CA SER A 8 -11.41 -8.39 -14.19
C SER A 8 -10.03 -8.68 -13.58
N ALA A 9 -9.42 -9.83 -13.89
CA ALA A 9 -8.12 -10.22 -13.36
C ALA A 9 -6.97 -9.30 -13.81
N VAL A 10 -7.00 -8.83 -15.06
CA VAL A 10 -5.99 -7.89 -15.60
C VAL A 10 -6.11 -6.51 -14.94
N MET A 11 -7.33 -5.97 -14.84
CA MET A 11 -7.55 -4.70 -14.14
C MET A 11 -7.13 -4.78 -12.66
N CYS A 12 -7.47 -5.87 -11.97
CA CYS A 12 -7.08 -6.07 -10.58
C CYS A 12 -5.55 -6.16 -10.41
N SER A 13 -4.85 -6.77 -11.36
CA SER A 13 -3.39 -6.86 -11.34
C SER A 13 -2.72 -5.49 -11.57
N VAL A 14 -3.22 -4.68 -12.50
CA VAL A 14 -2.68 -3.33 -12.79
C VAL A 14 -2.94 -2.37 -11.63
N LEU A 15 -4.17 -2.37 -11.07
CA LEU A 15 -4.51 -1.55 -9.90
C LEU A 15 -3.71 -1.97 -8.67
N SER A 16 -3.51 -3.28 -8.46
CA SER A 16 -2.69 -3.77 -7.36
C SER A 16 -1.23 -3.36 -7.53
N ALA A 17 -0.65 -3.47 -8.75
CA ALA A 17 0.72 -3.05 -9.02
C ALA A 17 0.93 -1.56 -8.74
N TRP A 18 -0.01 -0.73 -9.20
CA TRP A 18 0.00 0.70 -8.93
C TRP A 18 -0.10 1.01 -7.42
N GLY A 19 -1.03 0.35 -6.72
CA GLY A 19 -1.21 0.51 -5.27
C GLY A 19 0.03 0.14 -4.47
N VAL A 20 0.72 -0.96 -4.83
CA VAL A 20 1.98 -1.36 -4.19
C VAL A 20 3.06 -0.28 -4.35
N ILE A 21 3.25 0.23 -5.57
CA ILE A 21 4.29 1.25 -5.85
C ILE A 21 4.01 2.53 -5.05
N MET A 22 2.77 3.02 -5.09
CA MET A 22 2.36 4.22 -4.34
C MET A 22 2.55 4.05 -2.82
N LEU A 23 2.11 2.93 -2.25
CA LEU A 23 2.22 2.68 -0.81
C LEU A 23 3.66 2.50 -0.35
N LEU A 24 4.53 1.91 -1.17
CA LEU A 24 5.97 1.80 -0.87
C LEU A 24 6.65 3.16 -0.86
N LEU A 25 6.41 3.99 -1.88
CA LEU A 25 6.95 5.36 -1.93
C LEU A 25 6.46 6.18 -0.74
N LEU A 26 5.16 6.10 -0.44
CA LEU A 26 4.55 6.77 0.72
C LEU A 26 5.21 6.31 2.03
N GLY A 27 5.32 4.99 2.25
CA GLY A 27 5.96 4.43 3.43
C GLY A 27 7.42 4.85 3.62
N ILE A 28 8.17 5.00 2.52
CA ILE A 28 9.55 5.49 2.53
C ILE A 28 9.60 6.98 2.93
N PHE A 29 8.75 7.82 2.35
CA PHE A 29 8.71 9.26 2.68
C PHE A 29 8.25 9.54 4.11
N LEU A 30 7.29 8.77 4.62
CA LEU A 30 6.86 8.85 6.02
C LEU A 30 7.95 8.38 6.99
N ARG A 31 8.76 7.38 6.63
CA ARG A 31 9.89 6.93 7.47
C ARG A 31 11.01 7.97 7.54
N MET A 32 11.17 8.79 6.49
CA MET A 32 12.09 9.92 6.48
C MET A 32 11.53 11.19 7.17
N ASN A 33 10.34 11.14 7.76
CA ASN A 33 9.66 12.30 8.34
C ASN A 33 9.55 13.49 7.36
N SER A 34 9.16 13.22 6.12
CA SER A 34 9.03 14.26 5.09
C SER A 34 8.02 15.33 5.48
N VAL A 35 8.42 16.61 5.39
CA VAL A 35 7.60 17.78 5.75
C VAL A 35 6.31 17.87 4.92
N ALA A 36 6.32 17.34 3.69
CA ALA A 36 5.14 17.32 2.81
C ALA A 36 3.94 16.53 3.38
N PHE A 37 4.18 15.62 4.34
CA PHE A 37 3.11 14.86 5.01
C PHE A 37 2.76 15.41 6.39
N ALA A 38 3.42 16.49 6.84
CA ALA A 38 3.21 17.04 8.17
C ALA A 38 1.78 17.61 8.33
N GLU A 39 1.21 18.15 7.25
CA GLU A 39 -0.15 18.68 7.21
C GLU A 39 -1.24 17.59 7.16
N ASP A 40 -0.90 16.41 6.62
CA ASP A 40 -1.82 15.28 6.51
C ASP A 40 -1.98 14.55 7.87
N LEU A 41 -0.98 14.70 8.76
CA LEU A 41 -0.99 14.14 10.10
C LEU A 41 -1.80 15.07 11.02
N GLU A 42 -3.03 14.68 11.35
CA GLU A 42 -3.83 15.40 12.34
C GLU A 42 -3.15 15.37 13.72
N ILE A 43 -2.65 16.52 14.16
CA ILE A 43 -1.98 16.75 15.45
C ILE A 43 -2.84 17.67 16.31
N HIS A 44 -3.07 17.30 17.57
CA HIS A 44 -3.95 18.04 18.48
C HIS A 44 -3.21 18.66 19.68
N ALA A 45 -1.87 18.57 19.69
CA ALA A 45 -1.03 19.09 20.76
C ALA A 45 -1.18 20.61 20.96
N LYS A 46 -1.33 21.04 22.22
CA LYS A 46 -1.42 22.44 22.62
C LYS A 46 -0.06 23.06 22.96
N THR A 47 0.92 22.24 23.31
CA THR A 47 2.27 22.66 23.70
C THR A 47 3.30 22.22 22.67
N ARG A 48 4.35 23.03 22.46
CA ARG A 48 5.44 22.72 21.51
C ARG A 48 6.15 21.38 21.80
N SER A 49 6.34 21.05 23.08
CA SER A 49 6.96 19.78 23.51
C SER A 49 6.09 18.58 23.17
N GLU A 50 4.79 18.68 23.43
CA GLU A 50 3.81 17.64 23.10
C GLU A 50 3.68 17.46 21.59
N TYR A 51 3.74 18.55 20.82
CA TYR A 51 3.70 18.52 19.36
C TYR A 51 4.82 17.66 18.77
N LEU A 52 6.07 17.84 19.23
CA LEU A 52 7.23 17.08 18.72
C LEU A 52 7.14 15.58 19.06
N ILE A 53 6.55 15.23 20.19
CA ILE A 53 6.36 13.83 20.58
C ILE A 53 5.22 13.21 19.76
N GLU A 54 4.10 13.93 19.62
CA GLU A 54 2.93 13.44 18.89
C GLU A 54 3.21 13.29 17.39
N ILE A 55 3.86 14.26 16.76
CA ILE A 55 4.19 14.22 15.32
C ILE A 55 5.07 13.01 15.00
N ASN A 56 6.14 12.77 15.77
CA ASN A 56 7.04 11.65 15.55
C ASN A 56 6.32 10.30 15.75
N ARG A 57 5.42 10.22 16.73
CA ARG A 57 4.58 9.04 16.94
C ARG A 57 3.64 8.80 15.75
N LYS A 58 3.02 9.85 15.22
CA LYS A 58 2.07 9.77 14.11
C LYS A 58 2.77 9.40 12.80
N TYR A 59 3.94 9.96 12.49
CA TYR A 59 4.76 9.55 11.34
C TYR A 59 5.10 8.06 11.40
N ARG A 60 5.56 7.58 12.57
CA ARG A 60 5.89 6.17 12.74
C ARG A 60 4.67 5.28 12.56
N ALA A 61 3.54 5.62 13.16
CA ALA A 61 2.30 4.86 13.02
C ALA A 61 1.79 4.81 11.56
N ALA A 62 1.77 5.96 10.88
CA ALA A 62 1.34 6.05 9.49
C ALA A 62 2.30 5.29 8.55
N SER A 63 3.62 5.36 8.78
CA SER A 63 4.60 4.57 8.01
C SER A 63 4.36 3.05 8.15
N LEU A 64 4.05 2.57 9.37
CA LEU A 64 3.77 1.16 9.62
C LEU A 64 2.50 0.71 8.92
N ASN A 65 1.42 1.50 8.97
CA ASN A 65 0.19 1.22 8.26
C ASN A 65 0.40 1.12 6.75
N CYS A 66 1.18 2.04 6.17
CA CYS A 66 1.53 2.01 4.74
C CYS A 66 2.34 0.77 4.37
N TRP A 67 3.30 0.37 5.20
CA TRP A 67 4.10 -0.84 4.98
C TRP A 67 3.27 -2.12 5.06
N ILE A 68 2.36 -2.22 6.04
CA ILE A 68 1.44 -3.37 6.16
C ILE A 68 0.51 -3.42 4.95
N ALA A 69 -0.06 -2.28 4.55
CA ALA A 69 -0.90 -2.18 3.37
C ALA A 69 -0.14 -2.58 2.10
N ALA A 70 1.08 -2.07 1.89
CA ALA A 70 1.93 -2.46 0.76
C ALA A 70 2.17 -3.97 0.73
N GLY A 71 2.39 -4.61 1.89
CA GLY A 71 2.48 -6.06 2.01
C GLY A 71 1.21 -6.78 1.59
N LEU A 72 0.03 -6.34 2.06
CA LEU A 72 -1.27 -6.92 1.70
C LEU A 72 -1.58 -6.81 0.20
N TYR A 73 -1.32 -5.64 -0.39
CA TYR A 73 -1.44 -5.44 -1.83
C TYR A 73 -0.45 -6.32 -2.60
N GLY A 74 0.78 -6.47 -2.11
CA GLY A 74 1.79 -7.38 -2.67
C GLY A 74 1.32 -8.84 -2.71
N VAL A 75 0.75 -9.35 -1.61
CA VAL A 75 0.17 -10.71 -1.56
C VAL A 75 -0.99 -10.85 -2.54
N THR A 76 -1.88 -9.85 -2.59
CA THR A 76 -3.03 -9.85 -3.52
C THR A 76 -2.57 -9.86 -4.98
N LEU A 77 -1.48 -9.15 -5.30
CA LEU A 77 -0.86 -9.14 -6.62
C LEU A 77 -0.30 -10.51 -6.98
N ILE A 78 0.42 -11.17 -6.06
CA ILE A 78 0.96 -12.52 -6.27
C ILE A 78 -0.17 -13.52 -6.54
N VAL A 79 -1.25 -13.48 -5.76
CA VAL A 79 -2.41 -14.36 -5.95
C VAL A 79 -3.11 -14.09 -7.28
N SER A 80 -3.32 -12.82 -7.63
CA SER A 80 -3.94 -12.44 -8.90
C SER A 80 -3.10 -12.85 -10.11
N PHE A 81 -1.77 -12.69 -10.02
CA PHE A 81 -0.83 -13.12 -11.04
C PHE A 81 -0.82 -14.66 -11.19
N HIS A 82 -0.85 -15.39 -10.07
CA HIS A 82 -0.96 -16.84 -10.09
C HIS A 82 -2.26 -17.30 -10.77
N GLN A 83 -3.40 -16.67 -10.44
CA GLN A 83 -4.67 -16.93 -11.10
C GLN A 83 -4.65 -16.60 -12.59
N TYR A 84 -3.98 -15.51 -12.98
CA TYR A 84 -3.79 -15.14 -14.39
C TYR A 84 -3.00 -16.21 -15.15
N CYS A 85 -1.89 -16.70 -14.59
CA CYS A 85 -1.05 -17.73 -15.19
C CYS A 85 -1.80 -19.06 -15.36
N LEU A 86 -2.58 -19.48 -14.36
CA LEU A 86 -3.42 -20.67 -14.45
C LEU A 86 -4.50 -20.54 -15.53
N ASN A 87 -5.11 -19.35 -15.64
CA ASN A 87 -6.12 -19.07 -16.64
C ASN A 87 -5.55 -18.98 -18.08
N GLN A 88 -4.29 -18.55 -18.24
CA GLN A 88 -3.59 -18.66 -19.53
C GLN A 88 -3.29 -20.12 -19.91
N LYS A 89 -2.89 -20.96 -18.95
CA LYS A 89 -2.52 -22.35 -19.21
C LYS A 89 -3.73 -23.19 -19.62
N ALA A 90 -4.87 -22.99 -18.97
CA ALA A 90 -6.13 -23.65 -19.33
C ALA A 90 -6.69 -23.25 -20.71
N ARG A 91 -6.17 -22.18 -21.32
CA ARG A 91 -6.56 -21.74 -22.67
C ARG A 91 -5.76 -22.44 -23.77
N ASN A 92 -4.53 -22.86 -23.47
CA ASN A 92 -3.61 -23.47 -24.44
C ASN A 92 -3.72 -25.00 -24.47
N THR A 93 -4.72 -25.58 -23.80
CA THR A 93 -5.10 -26.99 -23.81
C THR A 93 -6.54 -27.08 -24.29
#